data_AF-C3J7W8-F1
#
_entry.id   AF-C3J7W8-F1
#
_cell.length_a   1.000
_cell.length_b   1.000
_cell.length_c   1.000
_cell.angle_alpha   90.00
_cell.angle_beta   90.00
_cell.angle_gamma   90.00
#
_symmetry.space_group_name_H-M   'P 1'
#
loop_
_entity.id
_entity.type
_entity.pdbx_description
1 polymer ?
#
loop_
_entity_poly.entity_id
_entity_poly.type
_entity_poly.pdbx_seq_one_letter_code
_entity_poly.pdbx_strand_id
1 'polypeptide(L)'
;MVLTDKWFTTIASDDSGAVVIMNGRLDLEAFRLSGKLKHRIEIRLPYEADERGMPTREAERIIAQVDDLLRPKMERDKLAILTGNHLGGGVKYWVYYARTDRVFFERLNEALEPLPLLPLEFDNELDPAWDEYLDMLSMNPDEGEDEEDEEGDLTEE
;
A
#
# COMPACT_ATOMS: atom_id res chain seq x y z
N MET A 1 -8.85 8.42 -16.62
CA MET A 1 -8.34 8.07 -15.27
C MET A 1 -6.94 8.62 -15.14
N VAL A 2 -6.79 9.65 -14.32
CA VAL A 2 -5.51 10.20 -13.87
C VAL A 2 -5.14 9.46 -12.60
N LEU A 3 -3.89 9.02 -12.48
CA LEU A 3 -3.41 8.37 -11.26
C LEU A 3 -2.73 9.46 -10.41
N THR A 4 -3.26 9.73 -9.24
CA THR A 4 -2.76 10.74 -8.29
C THR A 4 -1.59 10.17 -7.48
N ASP A 5 -0.83 11.05 -6.82
CA ASP A 5 0.22 10.66 -5.86
C ASP A 5 -0.09 11.19 -4.45
N LYS A 6 -1.36 11.09 -4.05
CA LYS A 6 -1.83 11.48 -2.72
C LYS A 6 -1.89 10.26 -1.82
N TRP A 7 -1.41 10.42 -0.59
CA TRP A 7 -1.29 9.34 0.38
C TRP A 7 -1.65 9.86 1.77
N PHE A 8 -2.25 9.00 2.59
CA PHE A 8 -2.29 9.18 4.03
C PHE A 8 -1.30 8.22 4.69
N THR A 9 -0.87 8.55 5.91
CA THR A 9 0.01 7.72 6.72
C THR A 9 -0.58 7.55 8.10
N THR A 10 -0.61 6.32 8.60
CA THR A 10 -0.96 6.00 9.98
C THR A 10 0.15 5.19 10.64
N ILE A 11 0.29 5.32 11.96
CA ILE A 11 1.30 4.62 12.75
C ILE A 11 0.57 3.82 13.83
N ALA A 12 0.84 2.53 13.87
CA ALA A 12 0.27 1.59 14.84
C ALA A 12 1.38 0.79 15.53
N SER A 13 0.98 -0.07 16.47
CA SER A 13 1.84 -1.12 17.00
C SER A 13 1.21 -2.47 16.67
N ASP A 14 2.02 -3.44 16.26
CA ASP A 14 1.55 -4.82 16.06
C ASP A 14 1.33 -5.55 17.39
N ASP A 15 0.88 -6.81 17.31
CA ASP A 15 0.62 -7.67 18.48
C ASP A 15 1.88 -7.91 19.35
N SER A 16 3.07 -7.70 18.79
CA SER A 16 4.35 -7.82 19.48
C SER A 16 4.84 -6.50 20.08
N GLY A 17 4.12 -5.40 19.84
CA GLY A 17 4.48 -4.05 20.26
C GLY A 17 5.49 -3.36 19.32
N ALA A 18 5.79 -3.93 18.15
CA ALA A 18 6.67 -3.30 17.18
C ALA A 18 5.94 -2.17 16.45
N VAL A 19 6.68 -1.12 16.08
CA VAL A 19 6.09 0.01 15.36
C VAL A 19 5.81 -0.39 13.91
N VAL A 20 4.60 -0.09 13.43
CA VAL A 20 4.19 -0.30 12.05
C VAL A 20 3.71 1.01 11.45
N ILE A 21 4.32 1.40 10.33
CA ILE A 21 3.93 2.56 9.53
C ILE A 21 3.14 2.05 8.33
N MET A 22 1.90 2.50 8.18
CA MET A 22 1.03 2.14 7.07
C MET A 22 0.76 3.36 6.20
N ASN A 23 0.83 3.18 4.89
CA ASN A 23 0.52 4.21 3.92
C ASN A 23 -0.56 3.70 2.99
N GLY A 24 -1.65 4.46 2.85
CA GLY A 24 -2.70 4.19 1.88
C GLY A 24 -2.80 5.30 0.84
N ARG A 25 -3.01 4.94 -0.42
CA ARG A 25 -3.12 5.89 -1.52
C ARG A 25 -4.55 6.37 -1.66
N LEU A 26 -4.73 7.67 -1.82
CA LEU A 26 -6.03 8.30 -1.97
C LEU A 26 -6.44 8.45 -3.44
N ASP A 27 -7.69 8.82 -3.68
CA ASP A 27 -8.27 9.15 -4.99
C ASP A 27 -8.24 8.00 -6.04
N LEU A 28 -8.37 6.73 -5.63
CA LEU A 28 -8.36 5.58 -6.55
C LEU A 28 -9.75 5.10 -7.01
N GLU A 29 -10.83 5.77 -6.62
CA GLU A 29 -12.21 5.33 -6.87
C GLU A 29 -12.51 5.07 -8.36
N ALA A 30 -12.00 5.93 -9.26
CA ALA A 30 -12.18 5.74 -10.70
C ALA A 30 -11.53 4.43 -11.22
N PHE A 31 -10.44 3.98 -10.60
CA PHE A 31 -9.78 2.72 -10.95
C PHE A 31 -10.52 1.52 -10.38
N ARG A 32 -10.96 1.61 -9.12
CA ARG A 32 -11.82 0.60 -8.47
C ARG A 32 -13.10 0.36 -9.26
N LEU A 33 -13.88 1.41 -9.50
CA LEU A 33 -15.15 1.36 -10.25
C LEU A 33 -14.97 0.96 -11.72
N SER A 34 -13.75 0.98 -12.26
CA SER A 34 -13.52 0.49 -13.62
C SER A 34 -13.67 -1.02 -13.77
N GLY A 35 -13.63 -1.78 -12.65
CA GLY A 35 -13.74 -3.25 -12.63
C GLY A 35 -12.58 -3.99 -13.32
N LYS A 36 -11.52 -3.26 -13.69
CA LYS A 36 -10.44 -3.76 -14.54
C LYS A 36 -9.27 -4.37 -13.77
N LEU A 37 -9.01 -3.90 -12.55
CA LEU A 37 -7.95 -4.43 -11.69
C LEU A 37 -8.65 -5.20 -10.58
N LYS A 38 -8.43 -6.51 -10.52
CA LYS A 38 -9.20 -7.43 -9.66
C LYS A 38 -8.32 -8.42 -8.93
N HIS A 39 -7.02 -8.42 -9.23
CA HIS A 39 -6.04 -9.24 -8.54
C HIS A 39 -5.40 -8.37 -7.47
N ARG A 40 -5.66 -8.66 -6.20
CA ARG A 40 -4.92 -8.09 -5.08
C ARG A 40 -3.66 -8.92 -4.92
N ILE A 41 -2.51 -8.29 -5.16
CA ILE A 41 -1.20 -8.93 -5.03
C ILE A 41 -0.44 -8.23 -3.93
N GLU A 42 -0.11 -8.99 -2.90
CA GLU A 42 0.75 -8.55 -1.82
C GLU A 42 2.15 -9.06 -2.04
N ILE A 43 3.13 -8.17 -1.89
CA ILE A 43 4.54 -8.50 -1.90
C ILE A 43 5.06 -8.26 -0.50
N ARG A 44 5.72 -9.25 0.09
CA ARG A 44 6.33 -9.16 1.43
C ARG A 44 7.83 -9.33 1.29
N LEU A 45 8.58 -8.44 1.91
CA LEU A 45 10.02 -8.52 2.06
C LEU A 45 10.36 -8.52 3.55
N PRO A 46 10.65 -9.70 4.13
CA PRO A 46 11.27 -9.79 5.44
C PRO A 46 12.63 -9.08 5.43
N TYR A 47 12.96 -8.38 6.52
CA TYR A 47 14.22 -7.66 6.66
C TYR A 47 14.80 -7.76 8.07
N GLU A 48 16.09 -7.45 8.19
CA GLU A 48 16.74 -7.32 9.49
C GLU A 48 16.29 -6.02 10.18
N ALA A 49 15.73 -6.15 11.37
CA ALA A 49 15.12 -5.06 12.13
C ALA A 49 15.91 -4.69 13.39
N ASP A 50 15.78 -3.44 13.83
CA ASP A 50 16.20 -2.98 15.14
C ASP A 50 15.23 -3.41 16.25
N GLU A 51 15.51 -3.02 17.50
CA GLU A 51 14.67 -3.34 18.67
C GLU A 51 13.22 -2.83 18.58
N ARG A 52 12.94 -1.90 17.66
CA ARG A 52 11.61 -1.31 17.44
C ARG A 52 10.86 -1.96 16.28
N GLY A 53 11.48 -2.93 15.61
CA GLY A 53 10.94 -3.57 14.41
C GLY A 53 11.17 -2.77 13.13
N MET A 54 12.01 -1.72 13.15
CA MET A 54 12.31 -0.86 12.01
C MET A 54 13.54 -1.36 11.24
N PRO A 55 13.64 -1.14 9.92
CA PRO A 55 14.73 -1.68 9.12
C PRO A 55 16.10 -1.12 9.53
N THR A 56 17.14 -1.96 9.48
CA THR A 56 18.52 -1.48 9.52
C THR A 56 18.83 -0.62 8.29
N ARG A 57 19.93 0.16 8.34
CA ARG A 57 20.39 0.96 7.19
C ARG A 57 20.62 0.15 5.91
N GLU A 58 20.99 -1.13 6.05
CA GLU A 58 21.16 -2.01 4.90
C GLU A 58 19.81 -2.43 4.33
N ALA A 59 18.88 -2.85 5.19
CA ALA A 59 17.50 -3.15 4.82
C ALA A 59 16.80 -1.96 4.16
N GLU A 60 16.94 -0.75 4.71
CA GLU A 60 16.39 0.49 4.13
C GLU A 60 16.84 0.71 2.68
N ARG A 61 18.12 0.43 2.36
CA ARG A 61 18.63 0.57 0.99
C ARG A 61 17.99 -0.43 0.04
N ILE A 62 17.79 -1.68 0.48
CA ILE A 62 17.15 -2.72 -0.34
C ILE A 62 15.69 -2.34 -0.57
N ILE A 63 14.96 -1.93 0.47
CA ILE A 63 13.57 -1.48 0.37
C ILE A 63 13.45 -0.32 -0.61
N ALA A 64 14.31 0.70 -0.50
CA ALA A 64 14.31 1.84 -1.41
C ALA A 64 14.58 1.43 -2.87
N GLN A 65 15.52 0.50 -3.12
CA GLN A 65 15.77 -0.02 -4.47
C GLN A 65 14.56 -0.76 -5.04
N VAL A 66 13.84 -1.53 -4.22
CA VAL A 66 12.61 -2.20 -4.64
C VAL A 66 11.51 -1.19 -4.95
N ASP A 67 11.33 -0.17 -4.11
CA ASP A 67 10.38 0.95 -4.35
C ASP A 67 10.65 1.64 -5.69
N ASP A 68 11.91 2.01 -5.95
CA ASP A 68 12.35 2.72 -7.16
C ASP A 68 12.17 1.88 -8.43
N LEU A 69 12.34 0.56 -8.34
CA LEU A 69 12.26 -0.35 -9.49
C LEU A 69 10.82 -0.80 -9.79
N LEU A 70 10.04 -1.14 -8.76
CA LEU A 70 8.71 -1.74 -8.95
C LEU A 70 7.68 -0.70 -9.39
N ARG A 71 7.52 0.37 -8.63
CA ARG A 71 6.37 1.28 -8.78
C ARG A 71 6.26 1.84 -10.21
N PRO A 72 7.32 2.38 -10.84
CA PRO A 72 7.22 2.90 -12.20
C PRO A 72 6.90 1.83 -13.25
N LYS A 73 7.44 0.60 -13.11
CA LYS A 73 7.18 -0.49 -14.06
C LYS A 73 5.77 -1.06 -13.93
N MET A 74 5.25 -1.12 -12.71
CA MET A 74 3.92 -1.65 -12.41
C MET A 74 2.81 -0.67 -12.81
N GLU A 75 2.99 0.62 -12.53
CA GLU A 75 2.00 1.66 -12.85
C GLU A 75 1.99 2.03 -14.34
N ARG A 76 3.03 1.64 -15.09
CA ARG A 76 3.09 1.82 -16.56
C ARG A 76 1.91 1.14 -17.23
N ASP A 77 1.24 1.89 -18.11
CA ASP A 77 0.03 1.47 -18.82
C ASP A 77 -1.15 1.11 -17.90
N LYS A 78 -1.07 1.45 -16.60
CA LYS A 78 -2.05 1.06 -15.58
C LYS A 78 -2.25 -0.45 -15.54
N LEU A 79 -1.15 -1.20 -15.64
CA LEU A 79 -1.15 -2.66 -15.45
C LEU A 79 -1.56 -2.99 -14.02
N ALA A 80 -0.88 -2.35 -13.06
CA ALA A 80 -1.18 -2.45 -11.64
C ALA A 80 -1.03 -1.08 -10.97
N ILE A 81 -1.68 -0.91 -9.83
CA ILE A 81 -1.64 0.33 -9.05
C ILE A 81 -1.24 -0.06 -7.62
N LEU A 82 -0.18 0.59 -7.10
CA LEU A 82 0.16 0.49 -5.69
C LEU A 82 -0.92 1.24 -4.91
N THR A 83 -1.66 0.52 -4.08
CA THR A 83 -2.77 1.05 -3.27
C THR A 83 -2.35 1.30 -1.83
N GLY A 84 -1.37 0.54 -1.33
CA GLY A 84 -0.84 0.75 0.01
C GLY A 84 0.48 0.03 0.25
N ASN A 85 1.14 0.39 1.35
CA ASN A 85 2.35 -0.29 1.82
C ASN A 85 2.49 -0.18 3.34
N HIS A 86 3.15 -1.17 3.93
CA HIS A 86 3.37 -1.26 5.38
C HIS A 86 4.84 -1.46 5.67
N LEU A 87 5.40 -0.74 6.64
CA LEU A 87 6.78 -0.88 7.08
C LEU A 87 6.82 -1.00 8.61
N GLY A 88 7.22 -2.17 9.11
CA GLY A 88 7.39 -2.41 10.53
C GLY A 88 7.42 -3.90 10.85
N GLY A 89 7.65 -4.26 12.11
CA GLY A 89 7.63 -5.66 12.54
C GLY A 89 8.60 -6.59 11.79
N GLY A 90 9.70 -6.04 11.22
CA GLY A 90 10.66 -6.84 10.46
C GLY A 90 10.23 -7.21 9.03
N VAL A 91 9.20 -6.57 8.50
CA VAL A 91 8.69 -6.85 7.15
C VAL A 91 8.17 -5.59 6.45
N LYS A 92 8.42 -5.51 5.14
CA LYS A 92 7.88 -4.48 4.24
C LYS A 92 6.83 -5.13 3.34
N TYR A 93 5.65 -4.52 3.26
CA TYR A 93 4.56 -4.93 2.40
C TYR A 93 4.34 -3.91 1.29
N TRP A 94 4.00 -4.39 0.09
CA TRP A 94 3.39 -3.60 -0.98
C TRP A 94 2.11 -4.28 -1.44
N VAL A 95 1.03 -3.51 -1.53
CA VAL A 95 -0.28 -4.01 -1.98
C VAL A 95 -0.58 -3.39 -3.33
N TYR A 96 -0.67 -4.23 -4.36
CA TYR A 96 -1.01 -3.85 -5.72
C TYR A 96 -2.35 -4.43 -6.13
N TYR A 97 -3.17 -3.61 -6.79
CA TYR A 97 -4.27 -4.13 -7.59
C TYR A 97 -3.85 -4.21 -9.05
N ALA A 98 -3.92 -5.39 -9.65
CA ALA A 98 -3.48 -5.67 -11.01
C ALA A 98 -4.62 -6.16 -11.93
N ARG A 99 -4.46 -5.91 -13.23
CA ARG A 99 -5.36 -6.44 -14.27
C ARG A 99 -5.28 -7.96 -14.42
N THR A 100 -4.05 -8.47 -14.34
CA THR A 100 -3.72 -9.89 -14.51
C THR A 100 -2.49 -10.20 -13.66
N ASP A 101 -2.50 -11.31 -12.96
CA ASP A 101 -1.36 -11.84 -12.21
C ASP A 101 -0.18 -12.24 -13.10
N ARG A 102 -0.41 -12.92 -14.23
CA ARG A 102 0.67 -13.40 -15.12
C ARG A 102 1.59 -12.26 -15.57
N VAL A 103 1.02 -11.20 -16.15
CA VAL A 103 1.81 -10.05 -16.64
C VAL A 103 2.41 -9.25 -15.48
N PHE A 104 1.76 -9.25 -14.31
CA PHE A 104 2.32 -8.62 -13.11
C PHE A 104 3.63 -9.31 -12.71
N PHE A 105 3.63 -10.63 -12.54
CA PHE A 105 4.83 -11.37 -12.15
C PHE A 105 5.92 -11.36 -13.23
N GLU A 106 5.57 -11.35 -14.52
CA GLU A 106 6.53 -11.12 -15.61
C GLU A 106 7.25 -9.77 -15.44
N ARG A 107 6.49 -8.67 -15.24
CA ARG A 107 7.07 -7.34 -15.02
C ARG A 107 7.82 -7.23 -13.69
N LEU A 108 7.40 -7.96 -12.65
CA LEU A 108 8.08 -8.00 -11.35
C LEU A 108 9.49 -8.58 -11.51
N ASN A 109 9.60 -9.71 -12.20
CA ASN A 109 10.90 -10.33 -12.47
C ASN A 109 11.80 -9.41 -13.31
N GLU A 110 11.25 -8.78 -14.35
CA GLU A 110 11.99 -7.79 -15.14
C GLU A 110 12.39 -6.55 -14.31
N ALA A 111 11.57 -6.12 -13.35
CA ALA A 111 11.85 -4.98 -12.49
C ALA A 111 13.02 -5.25 -11.56
N LEU A 112 13.03 -6.45 -10.96
CA LEU A 112 13.95 -6.80 -9.89
C LEU A 112 15.20 -7.56 -10.37
N GLU A 113 15.31 -7.87 -11.66
CA GLU A 113 16.49 -8.49 -12.28
C GLU A 113 17.84 -7.87 -11.85
N PRO A 114 17.99 -6.54 -11.68
CA PRO A 114 19.26 -5.96 -11.26
C PRO A 114 19.65 -6.22 -9.80
N LEU A 115 18.71 -6.69 -8.97
CA LEU A 115 18.91 -6.92 -7.54
C LEU A 115 19.41 -8.35 -7.27
N PRO A 116 20.11 -8.57 -6.14
CA PRO A 116 20.33 -9.94 -5.66
C PRO A 116 18.99 -10.65 -5.41
N LEU A 117 19.03 -11.98 -5.34
CA LEU A 117 17.83 -12.76 -5.03
C LEU A 117 17.28 -12.34 -3.66
N LEU A 118 16.09 -11.76 -3.67
CA LEU A 118 15.40 -11.29 -2.47
C LEU A 118 14.49 -12.39 -1.91
N PRO A 119 14.34 -12.49 -0.58
CA PRO A 119 13.43 -13.45 0.06
C PRO A 119 11.98 -12.95 -0.02
N LEU A 120 11.47 -12.69 -1.21
CA LEU A 120 10.11 -12.19 -1.41
C LEU A 120 9.08 -13.29 -1.22
N GLU A 121 8.03 -12.97 -0.48
CA GLU A 121 6.82 -13.78 -0.36
C GLU A 121 5.66 -13.06 -1.05
N PHE A 122 4.70 -13.83 -1.55
CA PHE A 122 3.59 -13.31 -2.31
C PHE A 122 2.28 -13.91 -1.85
N ASP A 123 1.26 -13.06 -1.82
CA ASP A 123 -0.13 -13.48 -1.82
C ASP A 123 -0.85 -12.89 -3.05
N ASN A 124 -1.76 -13.65 -3.64
CA ASN A 124 -2.49 -13.25 -4.85
C ASN A 124 -3.92 -13.76 -4.78
N GLU A 125 -4.83 -12.84 -4.54
CA GLU A 125 -6.24 -13.12 -4.38
C GLU A 125 -7.08 -12.34 -5.39
N LEU A 126 -8.25 -12.89 -5.74
CA LEU A 126 -9.24 -12.15 -6.50
C LEU A 126 -10.06 -11.31 -5.53
N ASP A 127 -9.93 -9.99 -5.68
CA ASP A 127 -10.70 -9.00 -4.96
C ASP A 127 -11.28 -7.97 -5.94
N PRO A 128 -12.39 -8.29 -6.61
CA PRO A 128 -13.03 -7.38 -7.56
C PRO A 128 -13.70 -6.16 -6.89
N ALA A 129 -14.03 -6.26 -5.60
CA ALA A 129 -14.70 -5.20 -4.83
C ALA A 129 -13.71 -4.18 -4.26
N TRP A 130 -12.43 -4.57 -4.17
CA TRP A 130 -11.35 -3.87 -3.50
C TRP A 130 -11.60 -3.74 -2.00
N ASP A 131 -12.06 -4.82 -1.37
CA ASP A 131 -12.39 -4.86 0.05
C ASP A 131 -11.16 -4.47 0.90
N GLU A 132 -9.97 -5.01 0.60
CA GLU A 132 -8.73 -4.66 1.33
C GLU A 132 -8.40 -3.16 1.26
N TYR A 133 -8.56 -2.57 0.07
CA TYR A 133 -8.28 -1.14 -0.11
C TYR A 133 -9.29 -0.28 0.66
N LEU A 134 -10.56 -0.67 0.69
CA LEU A 134 -11.59 0.05 1.44
C LEU A 134 -11.36 -0.07 2.94
N ASP A 135 -10.99 -1.26 3.43
CA ASP A 135 -10.61 -1.47 4.83
C ASP A 135 -9.41 -0.60 5.20
N MET A 136 -8.40 -0.52 4.33
CA MET A 136 -7.25 0.37 4.53
C MET A 136 -7.66 1.84 4.56
N LEU A 137 -8.51 2.30 3.62
CA LEU A 137 -8.99 3.69 3.59
C LEU A 137 -9.72 4.09 4.88
N SER A 138 -10.46 3.17 5.51
CA SER A 138 -11.14 3.43 6.78
C SER A 138 -10.19 3.79 7.94
N MET A 139 -8.89 3.53 7.78
CA MET A 139 -7.84 3.92 8.73
C MET A 139 -7.28 5.32 8.48
N ASN A 140 -7.78 6.04 7.48
CA ASN A 140 -7.37 7.41 7.20
C ASN A 140 -7.83 8.33 8.34
N PRO A 141 -6.91 8.98 9.09
CA PRO A 141 -7.28 9.83 10.21
C PRO A 141 -8.15 11.03 9.80
N ASP A 142 -8.01 11.50 8.56
CA ASP A 142 -8.72 12.68 8.05
C ASP A 142 -10.19 12.39 7.64
N GLU A 143 -10.60 11.12 7.52
CA GLU A 143 -12.01 10.76 7.23
C GLU A 143 -12.93 10.88 8.46
N GLY A 144 -12.38 11.15 9.65
CA GLY A 144 -13.12 11.31 10.91
C GLY A 144 -13.46 12.75 11.31
N GLU A 145 -13.05 13.77 10.54
CA GLU A 145 -13.23 15.19 10.91
C GLU A 145 -14.45 15.88 10.25
N ASP A 146 -15.27 15.16 9.47
CA ASP A 146 -16.38 15.76 8.69
C ASP A 146 -17.77 15.71 9.39
N GLU A 147 -17.88 15.25 10.65
CA GLU A 147 -19.15 15.27 11.41
C GLU A 147 -18.98 15.81 12.84
N GLU A 148 -18.78 17.11 13.00
CA GLU A 148 -19.19 17.87 14.20
C GLU A 148 -18.92 19.36 13.94
N ASP A 149 -19.96 20.14 13.62
CA ASP A 149 -20.14 21.57 13.99
C ASP A 149 -21.14 22.31 13.08
N GLU A 150 -22.41 21.86 13.03
CA GLU A 150 -23.55 22.75 12.72
C GLU A 150 -24.77 22.40 13.59
N GLU A 151 -24.64 22.47 14.91
CA GLU A 151 -25.81 22.77 15.77
C GLU A 151 -25.46 23.85 16.78
N GLY A 152 -25.76 25.09 16.42
CA GLY A 152 -25.60 26.22 17.30
C GLY A 152 -26.23 27.47 16.73
N ASP A 153 -27.50 27.43 16.30
CA ASP A 153 -28.26 28.67 16.14
C ASP A 153 -29.71 28.57 16.66
N LEU A 154 -30.06 29.62 17.40
CA LEU A 154 -31.38 30.10 17.82
C LEU A 154 -32.16 29.28 18.86
N THR A 155 -32.13 29.77 20.11
CA THR A 155 -33.28 30.53 20.65
C THR A 155 -32.93 31.15 22.01
N GLU A 156 -32.90 32.47 22.08
CA GLU A 156 -33.33 33.21 23.27
C GLU A 156 -34.17 34.42 22.79
N GLU A 157 -35.50 34.31 22.94
CA GLU A 157 -36.42 35.45 23.07
C GLU A 157 -36.80 35.61 24.55
#